data_AF-A0A4Y2NBK2-F1
#
_entry.id   AF-A0A4Y2NBK2-F1
#
_cell.length_a   1.000
_cell.length_b   1.000
_cell.length_c   1.000
_cell.angle_alpha   90.00
_cell.angle_beta   90.00
_cell.angle_gamma   90.00
#
_symmetry.space_group_name_H-M   'P 1'
#
loop_
_entity.id
_entity.type
_entity.pdbx_description
1 polymer ?
#
loop_
_entity_poly.entity_id
_entity_poly.type
_entity_poly.pdbx_seq_one_letter_code
_entity_poly.pdbx_strand_id
1 'polypeptide(L)'
;MLLEQHIFYLSKKCENILLGLNDVARNTFGLKYSVTLLIYEQGIAHFICYGSQICGTASKKKINCRLLRKMQRRILIRVISGYRTISYEAVFAILGFPPIDIFIVHNRDFKIATKTCIANNQDVCLPVFKIPHPSERSPINLVGYCKNIEDKFPVVCFTDGSKINSKVGLAFVVFQDHQFRIRDECSVFQAELLCIAQTVNWIRTNENLSSNFLICSDSLSSLYALNCNSSPNRRIVKTQTNLSFPQAEVYKPSLLFEVK
;
A
#
# COMPACT_ATOMS: atom_id res chain seq x y z
N MET A 1 4.47 -26.76 -16.27
CA MET A 1 3.19 -27.42 -15.95
C MET A 1 2.10 -26.46 -15.45
N LEU A 2 2.32 -25.66 -14.41
CA LEU A 2 1.26 -24.81 -13.81
C LEU A 2 0.65 -23.73 -14.75
N LEU A 3 1.44 -23.18 -15.68
CA LEU A 3 0.98 -22.10 -16.55
C LEU A 3 0.00 -22.57 -17.65
N GLU A 4 0.28 -23.69 -18.29
CA GLU A 4 -0.59 -24.21 -19.36
C GLU A 4 -1.96 -24.59 -18.81
N GLN A 5 -1.98 -25.15 -17.60
CA GLN A 5 -3.20 -25.40 -16.82
C GLN A 5 -3.94 -24.10 -16.51
N HIS A 6 -3.23 -23.04 -16.11
CA HIS A 6 -3.83 -21.73 -15.86
C HIS A 6 -4.41 -21.09 -17.12
N ILE A 7 -3.70 -21.14 -18.26
CA ILE A 7 -4.20 -20.59 -19.54
C ILE A 7 -5.41 -21.40 -20.03
N PHE A 8 -5.38 -22.73 -19.88
CA PHE A 8 -6.53 -23.58 -20.19
C PHE A 8 -7.74 -23.24 -19.31
N TYR A 9 -7.53 -23.04 -18.00
CA TYR A 9 -8.56 -22.58 -17.08
C TYR A 9 -9.14 -21.22 -17.49
N LEU A 10 -8.28 -20.24 -17.82
CA LEU A 10 -8.70 -18.93 -18.33
C LEU A 10 -9.54 -19.08 -19.60
N SER A 11 -9.11 -19.93 -20.54
CA SER A 11 -9.83 -20.18 -21.79
C SER A 11 -11.25 -20.69 -21.52
N LYS A 12 -11.39 -21.75 -20.70
CA LYS A 12 -12.68 -22.35 -20.36
C LYS A 12 -13.61 -21.35 -19.66
N LYS A 13 -13.06 -20.54 -18.75
CA LYS A 13 -13.85 -19.53 -18.03
C LYS A 13 -14.26 -18.36 -18.92
N CYS A 14 -13.38 -17.91 -19.82
CA CYS A 14 -13.71 -16.91 -20.83
C CYS A 14 -14.78 -17.39 -21.79
N GLU A 15 -14.80 -18.69 -22.14
CA GLU A 15 -15.87 -19.29 -22.94
C GLU A 15 -17.23 -19.24 -22.22
N ASN A 16 -17.27 -19.57 -20.93
CA ASN A 16 -18.51 -19.46 -20.14
C ASN A 16 -19.02 -18.01 -20.07
N ILE A 17 -18.11 -17.05 -19.85
CA ILE A 17 -18.47 -15.62 -19.85
C ILE A 17 -18.98 -15.19 -21.23
N LEU A 18 -18.34 -15.66 -22.30
CA LEU A 18 -18.77 -15.37 -23.67
C LEU A 18 -20.16 -15.94 -23.96
N LEU A 19 -20.48 -17.13 -23.46
CA LEU A 19 -21.82 -17.71 -23.59
C LEU A 19 -22.87 -16.80 -22.93
N GLY A 20 -22.66 -16.40 -21.67
CA GLY A 20 -23.54 -15.45 -21.00
C GLY A 20 -23.65 -14.10 -21.72
N LEU A 21 -22.53 -13.57 -22.22
CA LEU A 21 -22.55 -12.33 -23.02
C LEU A 21 -23.32 -12.47 -24.33
N ASN A 22 -23.30 -13.65 -24.98
CA ASN A 22 -24.09 -13.86 -26.19
C ASN A 22 -25.60 -13.74 -25.93
N ASP A 23 -26.04 -14.10 -24.72
CA ASP A 23 -27.46 -14.07 -24.36
C ASP A 23 -27.93 -12.65 -24.04
N VAL A 24 -27.12 -11.86 -23.32
CA VAL A 24 -27.50 -10.54 -22.80
C VAL A 24 -27.03 -9.36 -23.69
N ALA A 25 -25.97 -9.52 -24.48
CA ALA A 25 -25.41 -8.48 -25.36
C ALA A 25 -25.70 -8.76 -26.85
N ARG A 26 -26.99 -8.84 -27.21
CA ARG A 26 -27.46 -8.98 -28.60
C ARG A 26 -27.35 -7.66 -29.37
N ASN A 27 -27.23 -7.73 -30.70
CA ASN A 27 -27.08 -6.53 -31.56
C ASN A 27 -28.35 -5.67 -31.59
N THR A 28 -29.52 -6.30 -31.54
CA THR A 28 -30.81 -5.64 -31.41
C THR A 28 -31.39 -6.07 -30.07
N PHE A 29 -31.66 -5.11 -29.17
CA PHE A 29 -32.20 -5.33 -27.81
C PHE A 29 -31.24 -5.92 -26.77
N GLY A 30 -29.92 -5.75 -26.92
CA GLY A 30 -28.94 -6.09 -25.89
C GLY A 30 -28.64 -4.97 -24.89
N LEU A 31 -27.73 -5.26 -23.95
CA LEU A 31 -27.15 -4.26 -23.05
C LEU A 31 -26.50 -3.09 -23.81
N LYS A 32 -26.58 -1.89 -23.22
CA LYS A 32 -25.89 -0.71 -23.73
C LYS A 32 -24.37 -0.92 -23.68
N TYR A 33 -23.67 -0.35 -24.67
CA TYR A 33 -22.22 -0.38 -24.79
C TYR A 33 -21.49 0.06 -23.50
N SER A 34 -21.98 1.10 -22.82
CA SER A 34 -21.37 1.58 -21.58
C SER A 34 -21.33 0.50 -20.49
N VAL A 35 -22.36 -0.34 -20.41
CA VAL A 35 -22.46 -1.41 -19.41
C VAL A 35 -21.57 -2.59 -19.80
N THR A 36 -21.60 -3.01 -21.07
CA THR A 36 -20.76 -4.12 -21.54
C THR A 36 -19.28 -3.78 -21.50
N LEU A 37 -18.92 -2.52 -21.78
CA LEU A 37 -17.56 -2.02 -21.64
C LEU A 37 -17.10 -2.04 -20.18
N LEU A 38 -17.94 -1.56 -19.26
CA LEU A 38 -17.65 -1.59 -17.82
C LEU A 38 -17.41 -3.02 -17.31
N ILE A 39 -18.27 -3.97 -17.71
CA ILE A 39 -18.11 -5.40 -17.36
C ILE A 39 -16.77 -5.94 -17.87
N TYR A 40 -16.38 -5.56 -19.09
CA TYR A 40 -15.11 -5.98 -19.66
C TYR A 40 -13.92 -5.38 -18.89
N GLU A 41 -13.90 -4.06 -18.72
CA GLU A 41 -12.79 -3.35 -18.10
C GLU A 41 -12.61 -3.75 -16.63
N GLN A 42 -13.69 -3.72 -15.85
CA GLN A 42 -13.63 -3.94 -14.40
C GLN A 42 -13.65 -5.43 -14.02
N GLY A 43 -14.28 -6.27 -14.84
CA GLY A 43 -14.43 -7.71 -14.55
C GLY A 43 -13.45 -8.58 -15.35
N ILE A 44 -13.69 -8.67 -16.66
CA ILE A 44 -13.04 -9.67 -17.52
C ILE A 44 -11.54 -9.40 -17.67
N ALA A 45 -11.14 -8.15 -17.94
CA ALA A 45 -9.74 -7.78 -18.11
C ALA A 45 -8.95 -8.00 -16.80
N HIS A 46 -9.51 -7.59 -15.66
CA HIS A 46 -8.92 -7.84 -14.35
C HIS A 46 -8.78 -9.32 -14.03
N PHE A 47 -9.79 -10.13 -14.36
CA PHE A 47 -9.73 -11.59 -14.20
C PHE A 47 -8.61 -12.22 -15.03
N ILE A 48 -8.47 -11.85 -16.30
CA ILE A 48 -7.38 -12.36 -17.16
C ILE A 48 -6.01 -11.89 -16.66
N CYS A 49 -5.91 -10.65 -16.17
CA CYS A 49 -4.67 -10.04 -15.70
C CYS A 49 -4.32 -10.33 -14.24
N TYR A 50 -5.16 -11.06 -13.51
CA TYR A 50 -4.92 -11.44 -12.12
C TYR A 50 -3.56 -12.14 -11.97
N GLY A 51 -3.29 -13.10 -12.87
CA GLY A 51 -2.04 -13.87 -12.93
C GLY A 51 -0.87 -13.18 -13.64
N SER A 52 -0.94 -11.88 -13.95
CA SER A 52 0.07 -11.14 -14.76
C SER A 52 1.50 -11.24 -14.22
N GLN A 53 1.69 -11.28 -12.90
CA GLN A 53 3.02 -11.42 -12.29
C GLN A 53 3.71 -12.74 -12.66
N ILE A 54 2.94 -13.83 -12.71
CA ILE A 54 3.42 -15.19 -12.99
C ILE A 54 3.43 -15.45 -14.50
N CYS A 55 2.37 -15.00 -15.18
CA CYS A 55 2.15 -15.27 -16.60
C CYS A 55 2.93 -14.33 -17.51
N GLY A 56 3.30 -13.11 -17.06
CA GLY A 56 3.90 -12.11 -17.94
C GLY A 56 5.26 -12.52 -18.53
N THR A 57 6.03 -13.37 -17.86
CA THR A 57 7.27 -13.95 -18.42
C THR A 57 6.98 -14.96 -19.53
N ALA A 58 5.86 -15.66 -19.46
CA ALA A 58 5.48 -16.71 -20.39
C ALA A 58 4.47 -16.28 -21.45
N SER A 59 3.87 -15.10 -21.31
CA SER A 59 3.22 -14.37 -22.41
C SER A 59 4.22 -14.03 -23.52
N LYS A 60 5.53 -14.07 -23.27
CA LYS A 60 6.55 -13.98 -24.34
C LYS A 60 6.46 -15.12 -25.37
N LYS A 61 5.83 -16.25 -25.02
CA LYS A 61 5.60 -17.35 -25.98
C LYS A 61 4.47 -16.98 -26.94
N LYS A 62 4.78 -16.98 -28.24
CA LYS A 62 3.85 -16.59 -29.32
C LYS A 62 2.54 -17.40 -29.32
N ILE A 63 2.58 -18.67 -28.93
CA ILE A 63 1.40 -19.56 -28.85
C ILE A 63 0.39 -19.06 -27.80
N ASN A 64 0.88 -18.71 -26.60
CA ASN A 64 0.05 -18.23 -25.50
C ASN A 64 -0.58 -16.87 -25.84
N CYS A 65 0.19 -15.97 -26.44
CA CYS A 65 -0.33 -14.70 -26.95
C CYS A 65 -1.47 -14.91 -27.94
N ARG A 66 -1.29 -15.79 -28.94
CA ARG A 66 -2.33 -16.07 -29.94
C ARG A 66 -3.62 -16.58 -29.29
N LEU A 67 -3.52 -17.45 -28.30
CA LEU A 67 -4.70 -17.97 -27.59
C LEU A 67 -5.42 -16.88 -26.79
N LEU A 68 -4.68 -16.05 -26.04
CA LEU A 68 -5.23 -14.94 -25.27
C LEU A 68 -5.89 -13.89 -26.18
N ARG A 69 -5.23 -13.52 -27.28
CA ARG A 69 -5.78 -12.60 -28.28
C ARG A 69 -7.06 -13.16 -28.91
N LYS A 70 -7.09 -14.46 -29.24
CA LYS A 70 -8.28 -15.14 -29.77
C LYS A 70 -9.45 -15.07 -28.78
N MET A 71 -9.21 -15.35 -27.49
CA MET A 71 -10.22 -15.26 -26.44
C MET A 71 -10.75 -13.83 -26.26
N GLN A 72 -9.84 -12.87 -26.11
CA GLN A 72 -10.16 -11.47 -25.95
C GLN A 72 -11.01 -10.96 -27.12
N ARG A 73 -10.60 -11.24 -28.36
CA ARG A 73 -11.33 -10.81 -29.56
C ARG A 73 -12.79 -11.24 -29.54
N ARG A 74 -13.06 -12.51 -29.19
CA ARG A 74 -14.42 -13.06 -29.20
C ARG A 74 -15.32 -12.36 -28.20
N ILE A 75 -14.79 -12.04 -27.02
CA ILE A 75 -15.49 -11.28 -25.99
C ILE A 75 -15.73 -9.85 -26.46
N LEU A 76 -14.70 -9.18 -26.98
CA LEU A 76 -14.79 -7.78 -27.36
C LEU A 76 -15.75 -7.51 -28.51
N ILE A 77 -15.83 -8.43 -29.49
CA ILE A 77 -16.86 -8.34 -30.54
C ILE A 77 -18.27 -8.27 -29.93
N ARG A 78 -18.52 -8.96 -28.82
CA ARG A 78 -19.81 -8.88 -28.11
C ARG A 78 -19.96 -7.59 -27.32
N VAL A 79 -18.88 -7.09 -26.73
CA VAL A 79 -18.88 -5.81 -26.00
C VAL A 79 -19.27 -4.65 -26.91
N ILE A 80 -18.72 -4.60 -28.13
CA ILE A 80 -19.02 -3.55 -29.13
C ILE A 80 -20.27 -3.85 -29.97
N SER A 81 -20.99 -4.94 -29.69
CA SER A 81 -22.11 -5.41 -30.51
C SER A 81 -21.76 -5.55 -32.01
N GLY A 82 -20.51 -5.90 -32.30
CA GLY A 82 -19.93 -5.93 -33.64
C GLY A 82 -20.20 -7.23 -34.39
N TYR A 83 -20.01 -7.19 -35.71
CA TYR A 83 -20.08 -8.38 -36.54
C TYR A 83 -18.87 -9.31 -36.33
N ARG A 84 -19.07 -10.62 -36.53
CA ARG A 84 -18.01 -11.63 -36.35
C ARG A 84 -16.79 -11.44 -37.26
N THR A 85 -16.95 -10.68 -38.34
CA THR A 85 -15.94 -10.39 -39.38
C THR A 85 -14.95 -9.29 -38.97
N ILE A 86 -15.20 -8.53 -37.90
CA ILE A 86 -14.32 -7.43 -37.48
C ILE A 86 -12.93 -7.98 -37.11
N SER A 87 -11.86 -7.39 -37.66
CA SER A 87 -10.49 -7.80 -37.37
C SER A 87 -10.10 -7.54 -35.91
N TYR A 88 -9.05 -8.21 -35.42
CA TYR A 88 -8.59 -7.99 -34.05
C TYR A 88 -8.21 -6.52 -33.83
N GLU A 89 -7.47 -5.95 -34.77
CA GLU A 89 -6.96 -4.59 -34.76
C GLU A 89 -8.09 -3.55 -34.81
N ALA A 90 -9.11 -3.77 -35.64
CA ALA A 90 -10.25 -2.86 -35.76
C ALA A 90 -11.06 -2.77 -34.45
N VAL A 91 -11.17 -3.87 -33.70
CA VAL A 91 -11.84 -3.86 -32.39
C VAL A 91 -11.15 -2.90 -31.41
N PHE A 92 -9.81 -2.86 -31.37
CA PHE A 92 -9.10 -1.92 -30.49
C PHE A 92 -9.11 -0.49 -30.98
N ALA A 93 -9.11 -0.27 -32.30
CA ALA A 93 -9.25 1.07 -32.86
C ALA A 93 -10.57 1.73 -32.42
N ILE A 94 -11.65 0.95 -32.33
CA ILE A 94 -12.95 1.42 -31.83
C ILE A 94 -12.93 1.65 -30.32
N LEU A 95 -12.30 0.75 -29.57
CA LEU A 95 -12.36 0.74 -28.11
C LEU A 95 -11.33 1.64 -27.41
N GLY A 96 -10.24 2.01 -28.08
CA GLY A 96 -9.22 2.92 -27.54
C GLY A 96 -8.32 2.33 -26.45
N PHE A 97 -8.28 1.00 -26.26
CA PHE A 97 -7.44 0.36 -25.23
C PHE A 97 -6.43 -0.64 -25.81
N PRO A 98 -5.37 -1.00 -25.08
CA PRO A 98 -4.33 -1.90 -25.60
C PRO A 98 -4.76 -3.38 -25.62
N PRO A 99 -4.22 -4.18 -26.56
CA PRO A 99 -4.26 -5.65 -26.53
C PRO A 99 -3.91 -6.25 -25.17
N ILE A 100 -4.54 -7.38 -24.80
CA ILE A 100 -4.39 -7.99 -23.48
C ILE A 100 -2.95 -8.41 -23.17
N ASP A 101 -2.17 -8.80 -24.18
CA ASP A 101 -0.77 -9.16 -24.00
C ASP A 101 0.07 -7.96 -23.56
N ILE A 102 -0.17 -6.78 -24.12
CA ILE A 102 0.45 -5.53 -23.70
C ILE A 102 -0.01 -5.16 -22.30
N PHE A 103 -1.32 -5.28 -22.02
CA PHE A 103 -1.88 -4.98 -20.72
C PHE A 103 -1.36 -5.91 -19.60
N ILE A 104 -1.10 -7.19 -19.90
CA ILE A 104 -0.46 -8.13 -18.96
C ILE A 104 0.97 -7.72 -18.64
N VAL A 105 1.76 -7.33 -19.65
CA VAL A 105 3.14 -6.87 -19.45
C VAL A 105 3.15 -5.58 -18.63
N HIS A 106 2.32 -4.61 -19.00
CA HIS A 106 2.19 -3.35 -18.28
C HIS A 106 1.79 -3.57 -16.82
N ASN A 107 0.80 -4.42 -16.53
CA ASN A 107 0.39 -4.76 -15.17
C ASN A 107 1.50 -5.47 -14.37
N ARG A 108 2.29 -6.33 -15.01
CA ARG A 108 3.44 -6.97 -14.38
C ARG A 108 4.47 -5.92 -13.98
N ASP A 109 4.85 -5.06 -14.92
CA ASP A 109 5.88 -4.06 -14.70
C ASP A 109 5.43 -3.03 -13.66
N PHE A 110 4.17 -2.58 -13.72
CA PHE A 110 3.56 -1.74 -12.69
C PHE A 110 3.55 -2.41 -11.31
N LYS A 111 3.18 -3.69 -11.22
CA LYS A 111 3.20 -4.43 -9.94
C LYS A 111 4.62 -4.66 -9.40
N ILE A 112 5.61 -4.81 -10.28
CA ILE A 112 7.03 -4.90 -9.88
C ILE A 112 7.51 -3.54 -9.40
N ALA A 113 7.25 -2.48 -10.17
CA ALA A 113 7.62 -1.10 -9.84
C ALA A 113 6.98 -0.62 -8.54
N THR A 114 5.71 -0.94 -8.30
CA THR A 114 5.06 -0.64 -7.03
C THR A 114 5.68 -1.41 -5.88
N LYS A 115 6.03 -2.71 -6.04
CA LYS A 115 6.76 -3.45 -5.01
C LYS A 115 8.14 -2.85 -4.72
N THR A 116 8.88 -2.39 -5.73
CA THR A 116 10.20 -1.75 -5.54
C THR A 116 10.10 -0.35 -4.95
N CYS A 117 9.12 0.46 -5.38
CA CYS A 117 8.84 1.77 -4.80
C CYS A 117 8.34 1.65 -3.35
N ILE A 118 7.51 0.66 -3.07
CA ILE A 118 7.11 0.30 -1.71
C ILE A 118 8.37 -0.07 -0.91
N ALA A 119 9.24 -0.97 -1.38
CA ALA A 119 10.47 -1.32 -0.68
C ALA A 119 11.39 -0.12 -0.34
N ASN A 120 11.37 0.92 -1.18
CA ASN A 120 12.10 2.18 -0.97
C ASN A 120 11.32 3.21 -0.13
N ASN A 121 10.00 3.05 0.03
CA ASN A 121 9.21 3.84 0.96
C ASN A 121 9.48 3.38 2.39
N GLN A 122 9.47 4.33 3.33
CA GLN A 122 9.73 4.03 4.73
C GLN A 122 8.52 3.41 5.45
N ASP A 123 7.31 3.55 4.90
CA ASP A 123 6.04 3.02 5.43
C ASP A 123 5.62 1.71 4.74
N VAL A 124 6.36 0.63 4.98
CA VAL A 124 6.00 -0.71 4.48
C VAL A 124 5.80 -1.65 5.63
N CYS A 125 4.88 -2.60 5.50
CA CYS A 125 4.85 -3.75 6.38
C CYS A 125 6.14 -4.58 6.21
N LEU A 126 6.85 -4.84 7.31
CA LEU A 126 7.94 -5.79 7.32
C LEU A 126 7.40 -7.17 6.94
N PRO A 127 8.16 -7.96 6.14
CA PRO A 127 7.78 -9.34 5.91
C PRO A 127 7.86 -10.12 7.23
N VAL A 128 7.02 -11.13 7.39
CA VAL A 128 6.82 -11.86 8.67
C VAL A 128 8.13 -12.33 9.31
N PHE A 129 9.09 -12.79 8.52
CA PHE A 129 10.39 -13.27 9.03
C PHE A 129 11.33 -12.15 9.53
N LYS A 130 11.05 -10.87 9.25
CA LYS A 130 11.81 -9.70 9.76
C LYS A 130 11.10 -8.96 10.89
N ILE A 131 9.92 -9.44 11.28
CA ILE A 131 9.14 -8.89 12.40
C ILE A 131 9.80 -9.45 13.68
N PRO A 132 10.46 -8.61 14.52
CA PRO A 132 10.99 -9.06 15.81
C PRO A 132 9.87 -9.59 16.69
N HIS A 133 10.21 -10.50 17.59
CA HIS A 133 9.23 -11.16 18.45
C HIS A 133 8.48 -10.12 19.30
N PRO A 134 7.17 -10.25 19.57
CA PRO A 134 6.43 -9.28 20.37
C PRO A 134 7.03 -8.97 21.75
N SER A 135 7.74 -9.91 22.37
CA SER A 135 8.46 -9.68 23.64
C SER A 135 9.71 -8.81 23.51
N GLU A 136 10.29 -8.72 22.32
CA GLU A 136 11.43 -7.84 22.00
C GLU A 136 10.98 -6.42 21.67
N ARG A 137 9.67 -6.17 21.67
CA ARG A 137 9.06 -4.88 21.41
C ARG A 137 8.47 -4.35 22.70
N SER A 138 8.84 -3.13 23.07
CA SER A 138 8.14 -2.40 24.11
C SER A 138 7.04 -1.55 23.45
N PRO A 139 5.74 -1.88 23.67
CA PRO A 139 4.69 -0.95 23.34
C PRO A 139 4.87 0.29 24.22
N ILE A 140 4.50 1.45 23.69
CA ILE A 140 4.68 2.70 24.41
C ILE A 140 3.80 2.72 25.66
N ASN A 141 4.34 3.26 26.76
CA ASN A 141 3.52 3.54 27.93
C ASN A 141 2.79 4.86 27.70
N LEU A 142 1.47 4.78 27.47
CA LEU A 142 0.63 5.97 27.31
C LEU A 142 0.32 6.56 28.68
N VAL A 143 0.65 7.83 28.85
CA VAL A 143 0.31 8.57 30.06
C VAL A 143 -0.70 9.65 29.70
N GLY A 144 -1.84 9.66 30.40
CA GLY A 144 -2.83 10.72 30.24
C GLY A 144 -2.31 12.04 30.83
N TYR A 145 -2.62 13.15 30.17
CA TYR A 145 -2.27 14.48 30.66
C TYR A 145 -2.76 14.70 32.10
N CYS A 146 -1.85 15.11 32.97
CA CYS A 146 -2.16 15.63 34.30
C CYS A 146 -1.28 16.85 34.58
N LYS A 147 -1.80 17.81 35.36
CA LYS A 147 -1.05 19.04 35.69
C LYS A 147 0.31 18.69 36.29
N ASN A 148 1.36 19.40 35.86
CA ASN A 148 2.73 19.28 36.36
C ASN A 148 3.37 17.90 36.12
N ILE A 149 2.91 17.16 35.11
CA ILE A 149 3.55 15.89 34.73
C ILE A 149 4.94 16.10 34.13
N GLU A 150 5.12 17.20 33.40
CA GLU A 150 6.39 17.59 32.78
C GLU A 150 7.51 17.73 33.81
N ASP A 151 7.20 18.26 35.01
CA ASP A 151 8.15 18.42 36.12
C ASP A 151 8.74 17.09 36.62
N LYS A 152 8.11 15.95 36.30
CA LYS A 152 8.58 14.61 36.69
C LYS A 152 9.61 14.04 35.71
N PHE A 153 9.82 14.68 34.56
CA PHE A 153 10.70 14.19 33.51
C PHE A 153 11.85 15.18 33.27
N PRO A 154 13.11 14.71 33.29
CA PRO A 154 14.27 15.58 33.05
C PRO A 154 14.37 16.06 31.60
N VAL A 155 13.69 15.37 30.67
CA VAL A 155 13.63 15.72 29.25
C VAL A 155 12.18 15.66 28.79
N VAL A 156 11.68 16.77 28.26
CA VAL A 156 10.33 16.88 27.68
C VAL A 156 10.48 17.27 26.22
N CYS A 157 9.78 16.55 25.35
CA CYS A 157 9.84 16.70 23.91
C CYS A 157 8.44 16.99 23.37
N PHE A 158 8.31 17.94 22.46
CA PHE A 158 7.05 18.20 21.76
C PHE A 158 7.19 17.80 20.30
N THR A 159 6.17 17.17 19.73
CA THR A 159 6.17 16.74 18.32
C THR A 159 4.93 17.22 17.62
N ASP A 160 5.07 17.65 16.37
CA ASP A 160 3.95 18.04 15.50
C ASP A 160 4.26 17.65 14.05
N GLY A 161 3.27 17.10 13.35
CA GLY A 161 3.32 16.73 11.95
C GLY A 161 2.19 17.40 11.16
N SER A 162 2.53 18.29 10.23
CA SER A 162 1.54 19.11 9.53
C SER A 162 1.51 18.90 8.02
N LYS A 163 0.35 19.17 7.41
CA LYS A 163 0.19 19.22 5.95
C LYS A 163 -0.61 20.47 5.56
N ILE A 164 0.01 21.38 4.80
CA ILE A 164 -0.59 22.63 4.33
C ILE A 164 -0.35 22.75 2.83
N ASN A 165 -1.37 23.07 2.03
CA ASN A 165 -1.25 23.25 0.56
C ASN A 165 -0.50 22.10 -0.15
N SER A 166 -0.87 20.86 0.16
CA SER A 166 -0.20 19.62 -0.33
C SER A 166 1.25 19.47 0.10
N LYS A 167 1.76 20.37 0.94
CA LYS A 167 3.11 20.33 1.45
C LYS A 167 3.10 19.72 2.87
N VAL A 168 3.91 18.68 3.10
CA VAL A 168 4.00 17.94 4.37
C VAL A 168 5.32 18.19 5.11
N GLY A 169 5.25 18.59 6.37
CA GLY A 169 6.40 18.81 7.24
C GLY A 169 6.21 18.14 8.59
N LEU A 170 7.31 18.04 9.33
CA LEU A 170 7.28 17.62 10.73
C LEU A 170 8.27 18.47 11.53
N ALA A 171 7.99 18.64 12.81
CA ALA A 171 8.85 19.36 13.72
C ALA A 171 8.81 18.75 15.11
N PHE A 172 9.97 18.70 15.77
CA PHE A 172 10.04 18.36 17.18
C PHE A 172 10.96 19.32 17.92
N VAL A 173 10.70 19.50 19.21
CA VAL A 173 11.47 20.38 20.09
C VAL A 173 12.04 19.56 21.23
N VAL A 174 13.36 19.51 21.34
CA VAL A 174 14.10 18.93 22.48
C VAL A 174 15.32 19.82 22.76
N PHE A 175 15.22 20.72 23.74
CA PHE A 175 16.16 21.83 24.00
C PHE A 175 16.35 22.84 22.86
N GLN A 176 16.15 22.43 21.60
CA GLN A 176 16.22 23.19 20.36
C GLN A 176 15.14 22.73 19.40
N ASP A 177 14.84 23.60 18.42
CA ASP A 177 13.85 23.32 17.38
C ASP A 177 14.46 22.51 16.24
N HIS A 178 13.80 21.42 15.87
CA HIS A 178 14.16 20.57 14.74
C HIS A 178 12.99 20.49 13.76
N GLN A 179 13.18 20.99 12.55
CA GLN A 179 12.13 21.03 11.52
C GLN A 179 12.61 20.32 10.25
N PHE A 180 11.75 19.47 9.68
CA PHE A 180 12.10 18.69 8.50
C PHE A 180 11.00 18.71 7.45
N ARG A 181 11.44 18.80 6.20
CA ARG A 181 10.60 18.67 5.02
C ARG A 181 10.53 17.22 4.59
N ILE A 182 9.31 16.69 4.40
CA ILE A 182 9.11 15.35 3.84
C ILE A 182 8.37 15.42 2.50
N ARG A 183 8.18 14.25 1.89
CA ARG A 183 7.51 14.10 0.59
C ARG A 183 6.07 14.60 0.63
N ASP A 184 5.66 15.32 -0.42
CA ASP A 184 4.34 15.96 -0.55
C ASP A 184 3.19 14.95 -0.55
N GLU A 185 3.47 13.72 -0.97
CA GLU A 185 2.52 12.61 -1.02
C GLU A 185 2.22 12.03 0.37
N CYS A 186 2.99 12.36 1.41
CA CYS A 186 2.78 11.83 2.75
C CYS A 186 1.46 12.34 3.37
N SER A 187 0.84 11.53 4.23
CA SER A 187 -0.30 11.93 5.06
C SER A 187 0.17 12.62 6.34
N VAL A 188 -0.76 13.32 7.01
CA VAL A 188 -0.54 13.91 8.34
C VAL A 188 -0.10 12.82 9.34
N PHE A 189 -0.82 11.68 9.37
CA PHE A 189 -0.45 10.52 10.19
C PHE A 189 1.01 10.05 9.96
N GLN A 190 1.46 10.01 8.69
CA GLN A 190 2.83 9.62 8.38
C GLN A 190 3.86 10.64 8.85
N ALA A 191 3.52 11.94 8.84
CA ALA A 191 4.38 13.00 9.35
C ALA A 191 4.51 12.92 10.87
N GLU A 192 3.38 12.82 11.57
CA GLU A 192 3.27 12.65 13.03
C GLU A 192 4.07 11.43 13.53
N LEU A 193 3.78 10.25 12.97
CA LEU A 193 4.46 9.01 13.37
C LEU A 193 5.97 9.08 13.10
N LEU A 194 6.37 9.69 11.98
CA LEU A 194 7.78 9.89 11.66
C LEU A 194 8.44 10.90 12.61
N CYS A 195 7.71 11.92 13.05
CA CYS A 195 8.19 12.92 13.99
C CYS A 195 8.53 12.29 15.35
N ILE A 196 7.63 11.48 15.89
CA ILE A 196 7.88 10.69 17.10
C ILE A 196 9.09 9.77 16.89
N ALA A 197 9.16 9.09 15.73
CA ALA A 197 10.27 8.19 15.43
C ALA A 197 11.63 8.89 15.38
N GLN A 198 11.68 10.10 14.80
CA GLN A 198 12.89 10.91 14.74
C GLN A 198 13.29 11.45 16.11
N THR A 199 12.31 11.87 16.91
CA THR A 199 12.53 12.32 18.30
C THR A 199 13.19 11.23 19.13
N VAL A 200 12.62 10.00 19.11
CA VAL A 200 13.21 8.84 19.79
C VAL A 200 14.62 8.54 19.29
N ASN A 201 14.85 8.62 17.97
CA ASN A 201 16.17 8.38 17.41
C ASN A 201 17.18 9.48 17.81
N TRP A 202 16.74 10.73 17.89
CA TRP A 202 17.56 11.86 18.29
C TRP A 202 17.98 11.76 19.76
N ILE A 203 17.05 11.43 20.65
CA ILE A 203 17.35 11.18 22.08
C ILE A 203 18.37 10.05 22.20
N ARG A 204 18.17 8.95 21.47
CA ARG A 204 19.09 7.80 21.46
C ARG A 204 20.51 8.16 20.99
N THR A 205 20.66 9.08 20.05
CA THR A 205 21.99 9.48 19.56
C THR A 205 22.70 10.46 20.49
N ASN A 206 22.00 11.09 21.43
CA ASN A 206 22.56 12.02 22.39
C ASN A 206 22.79 11.32 23.73
N GLU A 207 23.97 10.71 23.89
CA GLU A 207 24.35 9.88 25.04
C GLU A 207 24.27 10.58 26.41
N ASN A 208 24.27 11.92 26.43
CA ASN A 208 24.17 12.73 27.65
C ASN A 208 22.73 12.89 28.19
N LEU A 209 21.72 12.41 27.47
CA LEU A 209 20.32 12.57 27.87
C LEU A 209 19.85 11.43 28.77
N SER A 210 19.02 11.78 29.74
CA SER A 210 18.41 10.80 30.64
C SER A 210 17.56 9.81 29.86
N SER A 211 17.62 8.55 30.28
CA SER A 211 16.76 7.46 29.81
C SER A 211 15.28 7.66 30.13
N ASN A 212 14.98 8.58 31.06
CA ASN A 212 13.64 8.97 31.41
C ASN A 212 13.27 10.27 30.67
N PHE A 213 12.37 10.18 29.71
CA PHE A 213 11.92 11.33 28.93
C PHE A 213 10.42 11.23 28.63
N LEU A 214 9.81 12.40 28.43
CA LEU A 214 8.42 12.56 28.04
C LEU A 214 8.36 13.05 26.59
N ILE A 215 7.57 12.38 25.74
CA ILE A 215 7.24 12.91 24.41
C ILE A 215 5.75 13.24 24.40
N CYS A 216 5.44 14.51 24.12
CA CYS A 216 4.10 15.05 24.00
C CYS A 216 3.70 15.10 22.51
N SER A 217 2.64 14.37 22.16
CA SER A 217 2.04 14.37 20.83
C SER A 217 0.52 14.45 20.96
N ASP A 218 -0.11 15.23 20.09
CA ASP A 218 -1.58 15.32 19.98
C ASP A 218 -2.15 14.33 18.96
N SER A 219 -1.31 13.60 18.22
CA SER A 219 -1.75 12.57 17.29
C SER A 219 -2.10 11.27 17.99
N LEU A 220 -3.35 11.18 18.44
CA LEU A 220 -3.94 9.98 19.00
C LEU A 220 -3.77 8.75 18.08
N SER A 221 -3.87 8.98 16.76
CA SER A 221 -3.66 7.93 15.76
C SER A 221 -2.25 7.35 15.78
N SER A 222 -1.22 8.20 15.88
CA SER A 222 0.18 7.77 16.00
C SER A 222 0.44 7.03 17.31
N LEU A 223 -0.12 7.53 18.42
CA LEU A 223 0.03 6.95 19.73
C LEU A 223 -0.63 5.56 19.84
N TYR A 224 -1.87 5.38 19.36
CA TYR A 224 -2.47 4.06 19.30
C TYR A 224 -1.72 3.10 18.39
N ALA A 225 -1.19 3.59 17.26
CA ALA A 225 -0.40 2.78 16.34
C ALA A 225 0.89 2.28 17.01
N LEU A 226 1.55 3.10 17.82
CA LEU A 226 2.75 2.76 18.59
C LEU A 226 2.46 1.89 19.82
N ASN A 227 1.25 1.97 20.38
CA ASN A 227 0.81 1.08 21.45
C ASN A 227 0.51 -0.34 20.93
N CYS A 228 0.23 -0.48 19.63
CA CYS A 228 -0.05 -1.77 19.00
C CYS A 228 1.22 -2.59 18.75
N ASN A 229 1.48 -3.58 19.61
CA ASN A 229 2.69 -4.42 19.51
C ASN A 229 2.66 -5.44 18.35
N SER A 230 1.48 -5.70 17.79
CA SER A 230 1.28 -6.62 16.66
C SER A 230 1.44 -5.97 15.28
N SER A 231 1.67 -4.65 15.23
CA SER A 231 1.78 -3.94 13.96
C SER A 231 2.99 -4.44 13.15
N PRO A 232 2.80 -4.79 11.86
CA PRO A 232 3.90 -5.14 10.97
C PRO A 232 4.56 -3.90 10.35
N ASN A 233 4.04 -2.70 10.56
CA ASN A 233 4.56 -1.50 9.91
C ASN A 233 6.01 -1.23 10.35
N ARG A 234 6.93 -1.12 9.38
CA ARG A 234 8.36 -0.94 9.60
C ARG A 234 8.71 0.23 10.52
N ARG A 235 8.02 1.38 10.41
CA ARG A 235 8.29 2.54 11.26
C ARG A 235 7.91 2.25 12.70
N ILE A 236 6.70 1.72 12.92
CA ILE A 236 6.17 1.35 14.24
C ILE A 236 7.09 0.33 14.93
N VAL A 237 7.47 -0.71 14.19
CA VAL A 237 8.39 -1.74 14.70
C VAL A 237 9.73 -1.11 15.08
N LYS A 238 10.32 -0.29 14.19
CA LYS A 238 11.61 0.35 14.44
C LYS A 238 11.57 1.28 15.65
N THR A 239 10.48 2.02 15.82
CA THR A 239 10.30 2.89 17.00
C THR A 239 10.16 2.09 18.28
N GLN A 240 9.34 1.03 18.29
CA GLN A 240 9.18 0.15 19.46
C GLN A 240 10.50 -0.54 19.84
N THR A 241 11.26 -1.02 18.85
CA THR A 241 12.59 -1.63 19.12
C THR A 241 13.62 -0.62 19.61
N ASN A 242 13.52 0.64 19.18
CA ASN A 242 14.41 1.69 19.68
C ASN A 242 14.08 2.08 21.13
N LEU A 243 12.83 1.88 21.55
CA LEU A 243 12.35 2.13 22.92
C LEU A 243 12.59 0.96 23.87
N SER A 244 12.86 -0.26 23.37
CA SER A 244 13.02 -1.49 24.17
C SER A 244 14.44 -1.71 24.70
N PHE A 245 15.23 -0.64 24.88
CA PHE A 245 16.62 -0.72 25.31
C PHE A 245 16.76 -1.40 26.69
N PRO A 246 17.80 -2.25 26.92
CA PRO A 246 18.05 -2.87 28.21
C PRO A 246 18.74 -1.85 29.13
N GLN A 247 17.96 -1.13 29.93
CA GLN A 247 18.47 -0.47 31.13
C GLN A 247 17.64 -0.93 32.32
N ALA A 248 18.34 -1.24 33.42
CA ALA A 248 17.84 -1.86 34.63
C ALA A 248 16.42 -1.38 35.00
N GLU A 249 15.52 -2.34 35.20
CA GLU A 249 14.14 -2.41 35.73
C GLU A 249 13.35 -1.17 36.25
N VAL A 250 13.81 0.07 36.10
CA VAL A 250 13.30 1.20 36.88
C VAL A 250 12.73 2.34 36.01
N TYR A 251 13.11 2.50 34.74
CA TYR A 251 12.63 3.64 33.93
C TYR A 251 12.29 3.25 32.48
N LYS A 252 11.00 3.33 32.14
CA LYS A 252 10.47 3.09 30.78
C LYS A 252 10.14 4.42 30.11
N PRO A 253 10.45 4.60 28.81
CA PRO A 253 10.07 5.80 28.08
C PRO A 253 8.55 5.95 28.08
N SER A 254 8.07 7.12 28.46
CA SER A 254 6.64 7.42 28.61
C SER A 254 6.24 8.45 27.56
N LEU A 255 5.23 8.13 26.75
CA LEU A 255 4.66 9.05 25.78
C LEU A 255 3.37 9.63 26.36
N LEU A 256 3.29 10.95 26.42
CA LEU A 256 2.12 11.66 26.90
C LEU A 256 1.10 11.81 25.77
N PHE A 257 -0.16 11.52 26.09
CA PHE A 257 -1.29 11.92 25.28
C PHE A 257 -2.15 12.95 26.03
N GLU A 258 -2.48 14.05 25.36
CA GLU A 258 -3.55 14.94 25.78
C GLU A 258 -4.84 14.56 25.04
N VAL A 259 -5.83 14.02 25.76
CA VAL A 259 -7.19 13.85 25.23
C VAL A 259 -7.82 15.25 25.25
N LYS A 260 -7.92 15.92 24.10
CA LYS A 260 -8.83 17.06 23.95
C LYS A 260 -10.27 16.59 23.84
#